data_AF-A0A1H4RC40-F1
#
_entry.id   AF-A0A1H4RC40-F1
#
_cell.length_a   1.000
_cell.length_b   1.000
_cell.length_c   1.000
_cell.angle_alpha   90.00
_cell.angle_beta   90.00
_cell.angle_gamma   90.00
#
_symmetry.space_group_name_H-M   'P 1'
#
loop_
_entity.id
_entity.type
_entity.pdbx_description
1 polymer ?
#
loop_
_entity_poly.entity_id
_entity_poly.type
_entity_poly.pdbx_seq_one_letter_code
_entity_poly.pdbx_strand_id
1 'polypeptide(L)'
;MSDAIGLYDQLFSDDDAFREKTNETEMPEHWPEICKQTKEKLSRLELFYEDAAPFLCLKELVESARTNTEVRHIFVDEGQDYSPFQFVFLKQLFPRAKMSVLGDFGQAIFPQATNLHEADSPLIRLYGEGETSLIRLVRSYRSTREIVEFTKSLLPSGEIVPFERSGRKPYLSKAGSGEKRTAQIIEDLAALKAEGFDSIAVITKTAAESREAYEALTTQGCESLRLITKETLTFEKGTLVIPAYLAKGVEFDAVLIYDASSQAYNRESERKLFYTACTRAMHRLLLYTTGEWTLFIQAMDMSLYEGFGC
;
A
#
# COMPACT_ATOMS: atom_id res chain seq x y z
N MET A 1 26.19 -19.40 18.25
CA MET A 1 25.72 -18.26 17.43
C MET A 1 26.65 -18.22 16.24
N SER A 2 26.26 -18.82 15.11
CA SER A 2 27.05 -18.65 13.90
C SER A 2 27.06 -17.16 13.56
N ASP A 3 28.16 -16.65 13.03
CA ASP A 3 28.27 -15.26 12.59
C ASP A 3 27.45 -15.03 11.30
N ALA A 4 26.12 -15.11 11.41
CA ALA A 4 25.20 -14.89 10.31
C ALA A 4 25.31 -13.47 9.75
N ILE A 5 25.71 -12.51 10.60
CA ILE A 5 25.98 -11.13 10.21
C ILE A 5 27.21 -11.09 9.31
N GLY A 6 28.33 -11.69 9.72
CA GLY A 6 29.54 -11.76 8.90
C GLY A 6 29.32 -12.52 7.58
N LEU A 7 28.56 -13.61 7.60
CA LEU A 7 28.21 -14.34 6.37
C LEU A 7 27.33 -13.51 5.43
N TYR A 8 26.39 -12.73 5.96
CA TYR A 8 25.56 -11.85 5.15
C TYR A 8 26.39 -10.69 4.58
N ASP A 9 27.28 -10.08 5.37
CA ASP A 9 28.21 -9.03 4.94
C ASP A 9 29.11 -9.47 3.77
N GLN A 10 29.56 -10.73 3.78
CA GLN A 10 30.36 -11.32 2.70
C GLN A 10 29.62 -11.32 1.35
N LEU A 11 28.28 -11.42 1.33
CA LEU A 11 27.50 -11.37 0.08
C LEU A 11 27.60 -10.02 -0.64
N PHE A 12 27.95 -8.96 0.09
CA PHE A 12 28.09 -7.59 -0.43
C PHE A 12 29.56 -7.15 -0.54
N SER A 13 30.50 -8.09 -0.42
CA SER A 13 31.95 -7.80 -0.38
C SER A 13 32.71 -8.19 -1.64
N ASP A 14 32.14 -9.08 -2.44
CA ASP A 14 32.85 -9.70 -3.56
C ASP A 14 31.96 -9.67 -4.81
N ASP A 15 32.25 -8.73 -5.70
CA ASP A 15 31.53 -8.54 -6.96
C ASP A 15 31.73 -9.73 -7.92
N ASP A 16 32.88 -10.41 -7.84
CA ASP A 16 33.14 -11.60 -8.64
C ASP A 16 32.33 -12.79 -8.10
N ALA A 17 32.23 -12.93 -6.77
CA ALA A 17 31.36 -13.92 -6.14
C ALA A 17 29.87 -13.64 -6.44
N PHE A 18 29.45 -12.38 -6.57
CA PHE A 18 28.08 -12.06 -7.02
C PHE A 18 27.84 -12.63 -8.43
N ARG A 19 28.75 -12.37 -9.38
CA ARG A 19 28.61 -12.84 -10.76
C ARG A 19 28.62 -14.37 -10.84
N GLU A 20 29.53 -15.02 -10.13
CA GLU A 20 29.62 -16.48 -10.08
C GLU A 20 28.32 -17.10 -9.53
N LYS A 21 27.84 -16.58 -8.39
CA LYS A 21 26.66 -17.15 -7.69
C LYS A 21 25.33 -16.83 -8.35
N THR A 22 25.29 -15.82 -9.22
CA THR A 22 24.08 -15.42 -9.96
C THR A 22 24.07 -15.90 -11.41
N ASN A 23 24.94 -16.84 -11.80
CA ASN A 23 25.08 -17.31 -13.18
C ASN A 23 25.28 -16.16 -14.18
N GLU A 24 26.18 -15.22 -13.85
CA GLU A 24 26.51 -14.06 -14.68
C GLU A 24 25.32 -13.13 -14.97
N THR A 25 24.33 -13.09 -14.08
CA THR A 25 23.24 -12.12 -14.19
C THR A 25 23.81 -10.69 -14.17
N GLU A 26 23.20 -9.80 -14.96
CA GLU A 26 23.60 -8.40 -15.01
C GLU A 26 23.53 -7.77 -13.61
N MET A 27 24.64 -7.13 -13.20
CA MET A 27 24.69 -6.45 -11.91
C MET A 27 23.74 -5.25 -11.90
N PRO A 28 23.02 -5.02 -10.79
CA PRO A 28 22.20 -3.83 -10.66
C PRO A 28 23.01 -2.55 -10.86
N GLU A 29 22.41 -1.55 -11.54
CA GLU A 29 23.07 -0.27 -11.86
C GLU A 29 23.69 0.42 -10.64
N HIS A 30 23.03 0.32 -9.48
CA HIS A 30 23.47 0.94 -8.23
C HIS A 30 24.08 -0.06 -7.25
N TRP A 31 24.57 -1.21 -7.72
CA TRP A 31 25.15 -2.26 -6.86
C TRP A 31 26.22 -1.76 -5.87
N PRO A 32 27.20 -0.92 -6.25
CA PRO A 32 28.19 -0.42 -5.30
C PRO A 32 27.59 0.35 -4.13
N GLU A 33 26.54 1.14 -4.41
CA GLU A 33 25.85 1.93 -3.39
C GLU A 33 24.98 1.02 -2.50
N ILE A 34 24.30 0.02 -3.07
CA ILE A 34 23.54 -0.99 -2.32
C ILE A 34 24.46 -1.72 -1.34
N CYS A 35 25.62 -2.21 -1.81
CA CYS A 35 26.60 -2.89 -0.97
C CYS A 35 27.06 -1.99 0.18
N LYS A 36 27.42 -0.74 -0.12
CA LYS A 36 27.86 0.22 0.88
C LYS A 36 26.78 0.48 1.94
N GLN A 37 25.56 0.80 1.53
CA GLN A 37 24.45 1.10 2.44
C GLN A 37 24.09 -0.10 3.32
N THR A 38 24.05 -1.30 2.72
CA THR A 38 23.72 -2.54 3.43
C THR A 38 24.76 -2.83 4.52
N LYS A 39 26.05 -2.72 4.19
CA LYS A 39 27.15 -2.89 5.15
C LYS A 39 27.12 -1.86 6.27
N GLU A 40 26.86 -0.60 5.94
CA GLU A 40 26.73 0.47 6.94
C GLU A 40 25.58 0.17 7.92
N LYS A 41 24.44 -0.32 7.44
CA LYS A 41 23.30 -0.75 8.28
C LYS A 41 23.66 -1.95 9.16
N LEU A 42 24.26 -2.99 8.59
CA LEU A 42 24.68 -4.18 9.32
C LEU A 42 25.67 -3.86 10.44
N SER A 43 26.62 -2.93 10.19
CA SER A 43 27.58 -2.47 11.20
C SER A 43 26.92 -1.82 12.42
N ARG A 44 25.69 -1.31 12.27
CA ARG A 44 24.86 -0.71 13.33
C ARG A 44 23.86 -1.70 13.91
N LEU A 45 23.92 -2.98 13.52
CA LEU A 45 22.94 -4.02 13.87
C LEU A 45 21.51 -3.68 13.41
N GLU A 46 21.41 -2.95 12.31
CA GLU A 46 20.15 -2.61 11.66
C GLU A 46 20.06 -3.33 10.32
N LEU A 47 18.84 -3.60 9.88
CA LEU A 47 18.56 -4.16 8.55
C LEU A 47 17.60 -3.25 7.81
N PHE A 48 17.78 -3.15 6.49
CA PHE A 48 16.70 -2.69 5.65
C PHE A 48 15.58 -3.73 5.62
N TYR A 49 14.37 -3.30 5.28
CA TYR A 49 13.21 -4.19 5.26
C TYR A 49 13.37 -5.28 4.18
N GLU A 50 13.88 -4.88 3.02
CA GLU A 50 14.21 -5.73 1.89
C GLU A 50 15.27 -6.80 2.21
N ASP A 51 16.21 -6.51 3.12
CA ASP A 51 17.24 -7.43 3.59
C ASP A 51 16.75 -8.39 4.67
N ALA A 52 15.66 -8.08 5.37
CA ALA A 52 15.23 -8.85 6.53
C ALA A 52 14.90 -10.31 6.18
N ALA A 53 14.18 -10.54 5.07
CA ALA A 53 13.81 -11.90 4.64
C ALA A 53 15.03 -12.69 4.10
N PRO A 54 15.88 -12.15 3.22
CA PRO A 54 17.14 -12.82 2.83
C PRO A 54 18.08 -13.11 4.00
N PHE A 55 18.25 -12.17 4.92
CA PHE A 55 19.07 -12.37 6.12
C PHE A 55 18.54 -13.51 6.98
N LEU A 56 17.22 -13.56 7.22
CA LEU A 56 16.59 -14.63 7.98
C LEU A 56 16.74 -15.98 7.27
N CYS A 57 16.60 -16.01 5.94
CA CYS A 57 16.83 -17.21 5.14
C CYS A 57 18.26 -17.74 5.29
N LEU A 58 19.27 -16.87 5.16
CA LEU A 58 20.67 -17.24 5.36
C LEU A 58 20.90 -17.80 6.77
N LYS A 59 20.35 -17.12 7.78
CA LYS A 59 20.46 -17.55 9.18
C LYS A 59 19.88 -18.96 9.37
N GLU A 60 18.70 -19.23 8.85
CA GLU A 60 18.07 -20.56 8.91
C GLU A 60 18.89 -21.63 8.17
N LEU A 61 19.51 -21.29 7.04
CA LEU A 61 20.38 -22.23 6.31
C LEU A 61 21.64 -22.61 7.11
N VAL A 62 22.21 -21.67 7.86
CA VAL A 62 23.46 -21.86 8.63
C VAL A 62 23.19 -22.53 9.98
N GLU A 63 22.10 -22.18 10.65
CA GLU A 63 21.77 -22.67 12.01
C GLU A 63 20.95 -23.98 12.03
N SER A 64 20.83 -24.64 10.87
CA SER A 64 19.90 -25.75 10.55
C SER A 64 18.45 -25.31 10.45
N ALA A 65 17.92 -25.38 9.21
CA ALA A 65 16.63 -24.83 8.85
C ALA A 65 15.51 -25.37 9.74
N ARG A 66 14.81 -24.48 10.45
CA ARG A 66 13.57 -24.78 11.17
C ARG A 66 12.44 -25.01 10.18
N THR A 67 12.46 -26.15 9.52
CA THR A 67 11.36 -26.56 8.64
C THR A 67 10.24 -27.17 9.49
N ASN A 68 9.01 -26.75 9.21
CA ASN A 68 7.82 -27.31 9.84
C ASN A 68 7.04 -28.12 8.81
N THR A 69 6.98 -29.44 9.02
CA THR A 69 6.31 -30.38 8.11
C THR A 69 4.89 -30.75 8.55
N GLU A 70 4.45 -30.26 9.71
CA GLU A 70 3.10 -30.48 10.24
C GLU A 70 2.09 -29.54 9.59
N VAL A 71 2.50 -28.31 9.28
CA VAL A 71 1.64 -27.32 8.60
C VAL A 71 1.33 -27.79 7.17
N ARG A 72 0.04 -27.88 6.87
CA ARG A 72 -0.48 -28.32 5.55
C ARG A 72 -1.07 -27.20 4.71
N HIS A 73 -1.41 -26.07 5.31
CA HIS A 73 -2.04 -24.95 4.64
C HIS A 73 -1.46 -23.63 5.16
N ILE A 74 -1.17 -22.71 4.24
CA ILE A 74 -0.76 -21.34 4.52
C ILE A 74 -1.69 -20.41 3.79
N PHE A 75 -2.21 -19.42 4.51
CA PHE A 75 -2.94 -18.31 3.94
C PHE A 75 -2.04 -17.08 3.98
N VAL A 76 -1.78 -16.50 2.82
CA VAL A 76 -1.05 -15.23 2.69
C VAL A 76 -2.06 -14.19 2.27
N ASP A 77 -2.38 -13.29 3.18
CA ASP A 77 -3.20 -12.12 2.88
C ASP A 77 -2.33 -10.96 2.36
N GLU A 78 -2.92 -10.07 1.57
CA GLU A 78 -2.22 -8.97 0.89
C GLU A 78 -0.96 -9.43 0.12
N GLY A 79 -1.04 -10.59 -0.54
CA GLY A 79 0.09 -11.26 -1.19
C GLY A 79 0.78 -10.46 -2.29
N GLN A 80 0.15 -9.40 -2.80
CA GLN A 80 0.78 -8.47 -3.72
C GLN A 80 1.90 -7.64 -3.06
N ASP A 81 1.94 -7.54 -1.73
CA ASP A 81 3.01 -6.83 -0.99
C ASP A 81 4.23 -7.71 -0.71
N TYR A 82 4.09 -9.02 -0.96
CA TYR A 82 5.17 -9.99 -0.79
C TYR A 82 6.05 -10.02 -2.03
N SER A 83 7.36 -10.09 -1.81
CA SER A 83 8.32 -10.30 -2.89
C SER A 83 8.35 -11.77 -3.33
N PRO A 84 8.83 -12.07 -4.55
CA PRO A 84 9.01 -13.46 -4.99
C PRO A 84 9.89 -14.28 -4.04
N PHE A 85 10.93 -13.64 -3.48
CA PHE A 85 11.83 -14.27 -2.52
C PHE A 85 11.10 -14.66 -1.22
N GLN A 86 10.20 -13.82 -0.72
CA GLN A 86 9.42 -14.15 0.48
C GLN A 86 8.54 -15.38 0.26
N PHE A 87 7.95 -15.56 -0.93
CA PHE A 87 7.20 -16.78 -1.26
C PHE A 87 8.09 -18.04 -1.31
N VAL A 88 9.30 -17.92 -1.89
CA VAL A 88 10.30 -19.01 -1.88
C VAL A 88 10.65 -19.38 -0.44
N PHE A 89 10.91 -18.39 0.39
CA PHE A 89 11.27 -18.61 1.78
C PHE A 89 10.13 -19.27 2.58
N LEU A 90 8.88 -18.83 2.40
CA LEU A 90 7.71 -19.49 3.00
C LEU A 90 7.60 -20.97 2.56
N LYS A 91 7.86 -21.27 1.29
CA LYS A 91 7.86 -22.66 0.78
C LYS A 91 8.97 -23.50 1.43
N GLN A 92 10.14 -22.92 1.66
CA GLN A 92 11.25 -23.60 2.35
C GLN A 92 10.91 -23.90 3.81
N LEU A 93 10.31 -22.94 4.52
CA LEU A 93 9.89 -23.14 5.91
C LEU A 93 8.80 -24.21 6.06
N PHE A 94 7.88 -24.29 5.08
CA PHE A 94 6.72 -25.17 5.13
C PHE A 94 6.58 -26.02 3.85
N PRO A 95 7.48 -26.99 3.64
CA PRO A 95 7.60 -27.69 2.37
C PRO A 95 6.35 -28.50 1.97
N ARG A 96 5.58 -28.98 2.97
CA ARG A 96 4.36 -29.77 2.78
C ARG A 96 3.07 -28.94 2.75
N ALA A 97 3.17 -27.62 2.89
CA ALA A 97 2.01 -26.76 2.87
C ALA A 97 1.55 -26.45 1.44
N LYS A 98 0.23 -26.37 1.26
CA LYS A 98 -0.42 -25.70 0.13
C LYS A 98 -0.62 -24.23 0.48
N MET A 99 -0.36 -23.34 -0.45
CA MET A 99 -0.46 -21.90 -0.23
C MET A 99 -1.69 -21.32 -0.91
N SER A 100 -2.48 -20.55 -0.17
CA SER A 100 -3.59 -19.76 -0.67
C SER A 100 -3.25 -18.28 -0.50
N VAL A 101 -3.03 -17.60 -1.61
CA VAL A 101 -2.61 -16.20 -1.63
C VAL A 101 -3.79 -15.34 -2.06
N LEU A 102 -4.12 -14.33 -1.26
CA LEU A 102 -5.20 -13.38 -1.51
C LEU A 102 -4.60 -11.99 -1.68
N GLY A 103 -5.18 -11.16 -2.56
CA GLY A 103 -4.67 -9.81 -2.80
C GLY A 103 -5.37 -9.04 -3.90
N ASP A 104 -5.12 -7.72 -3.95
CA ASP A 104 -5.57 -6.81 -5.00
C ASP A 104 -4.37 -6.06 -5.62
N PHE A 105 -4.06 -6.34 -6.89
CA PHE A 105 -2.93 -5.76 -7.62
C PHE A 105 -3.10 -4.28 -7.94
N GLY A 106 -4.34 -3.77 -7.92
CA GLY A 106 -4.59 -2.33 -7.95
C GLY A 106 -4.01 -1.64 -6.70
N GLN A 107 -3.86 -2.38 -5.60
CA GLN A 107 -3.36 -1.91 -4.29
C GLN A 107 -1.93 -2.34 -3.99
N ALA A 108 -1.18 -2.82 -4.99
CA ALA A 108 0.25 -3.09 -4.87
C ALA A 108 1.02 -1.76 -4.86
N ILE A 109 1.20 -1.17 -3.68
CA ILE A 109 1.78 0.17 -3.50
C ILE A 109 3.29 0.15 -3.21
N PHE A 110 3.87 -1.03 -2.94
CA PHE A 110 5.29 -1.15 -2.60
C PHE A 110 6.16 -1.48 -3.84
N PRO A 111 7.44 -1.05 -3.87
CA PRO A 111 8.34 -1.31 -4.99
C PRO A 111 8.57 -2.80 -5.28
N GLN A 112 8.60 -3.64 -4.23
CA GLN A 112 8.79 -5.09 -4.33
C GLN A 112 7.51 -5.85 -4.70
N ALA A 113 6.42 -5.13 -4.99
CA ALA A 113 5.13 -5.76 -5.22
C ALA A 113 5.17 -6.72 -6.40
N THR A 114 4.67 -7.93 -6.18
CA THR A 114 4.73 -8.98 -7.20
C THR A 114 3.45 -8.98 -8.04
N ASN A 115 3.60 -9.14 -9.36
CA ASN A 115 2.46 -9.46 -10.22
C ASN A 115 2.19 -10.97 -10.18
N LEU A 116 1.08 -11.40 -9.56
CA LEU A 116 0.71 -12.83 -9.54
C LEU A 116 -0.16 -13.23 -10.74
N HIS A 117 -0.50 -12.30 -11.64
CA HIS A 117 -1.40 -12.54 -12.77
C HIS A 117 -0.71 -13.01 -14.05
N GLU A 118 0.60 -12.81 -14.16
CA GLU A 118 1.32 -13.18 -15.36
C GLU A 118 1.71 -14.66 -15.34
N ALA A 119 2.00 -15.22 -16.52
CA ALA A 119 2.54 -16.58 -16.65
C ALA A 119 3.81 -16.78 -15.80
N ASP A 120 4.46 -15.66 -15.44
CA ASP A 120 5.67 -15.61 -14.64
C ASP A 120 5.43 -15.37 -13.14
N SER A 121 4.18 -15.53 -12.68
CA SER A 121 3.80 -15.42 -11.26
C SER A 121 4.73 -16.27 -10.37
N PRO A 122 5.19 -15.74 -9.21
CA PRO A 122 6.06 -16.47 -8.30
C PRO A 122 5.43 -17.80 -7.84
N LEU A 123 4.10 -17.87 -7.75
CA LEU A 123 3.39 -19.09 -7.36
C LEU A 123 3.45 -20.14 -8.46
N ILE A 124 3.27 -19.73 -9.73
CA ILE A 124 3.43 -20.63 -10.88
C ILE A 124 4.87 -21.12 -10.96
N ARG A 125 5.88 -20.25 -10.76
CA ARG A 125 7.29 -20.66 -10.70
C ARG A 125 7.58 -21.66 -9.57
N LEU A 126 6.91 -21.52 -8.43
CA LEU A 126 7.14 -22.36 -7.24
C LEU A 126 6.44 -23.72 -7.31
N TYR A 127 5.23 -23.78 -7.85
CA TYR A 127 4.39 -24.99 -7.80
C TYR A 127 4.11 -25.60 -9.19
N GLY A 128 4.29 -24.84 -10.26
CA GLY A 128 3.94 -25.21 -11.63
C GLY A 128 2.51 -24.81 -12.00
N GLU A 129 2.27 -24.62 -13.30
CA GLU A 129 0.97 -24.21 -13.84
C GLU A 129 -0.15 -25.23 -13.51
N GLY A 130 0.15 -26.54 -13.59
CA GLY A 130 -0.83 -27.59 -13.33
C GLY A 130 -1.29 -27.70 -11.86
N GLU A 131 -0.51 -27.15 -10.93
CA GLU A 131 -0.80 -27.17 -9.49
C GLU A 131 -1.22 -25.80 -8.95
N THR A 132 -1.32 -24.79 -9.83
CA THR A 132 -1.65 -23.41 -9.47
C THR A 132 -2.95 -22.97 -10.15
N SER A 133 -3.95 -22.58 -9.36
CA SER A 133 -5.21 -22.04 -9.88
C SER A 133 -5.40 -20.58 -9.46
N LEU A 134 -5.76 -19.72 -10.41
CA LEU A 134 -6.14 -18.33 -10.14
C LEU A 134 -7.65 -18.17 -10.23
N ILE A 135 -8.27 -17.66 -9.16
CA ILE A 135 -9.69 -17.29 -9.14
C ILE A 135 -9.77 -15.77 -9.00
N ARG A 136 -10.48 -15.11 -9.91
CA ARG A 136 -10.68 -13.65 -9.88
C ARG A 136 -12.09 -13.32 -9.42
N LEU A 137 -12.19 -12.60 -8.30
CA LEU A 137 -13.45 -12.05 -7.80
C LEU A 137 -13.58 -10.61 -8.29
N VAL A 138 -14.41 -10.40 -9.31
CA VAL A 138 -14.53 -9.09 -9.96
C VAL A 138 -15.63 -8.20 -9.36
N ARG A 139 -16.54 -8.75 -8.54
CA ARG A 139 -17.66 -8.00 -7.95
C ARG A 139 -17.27 -7.36 -6.64
N SER A 140 -17.37 -6.03 -6.55
CA SER A 140 -17.13 -5.27 -5.32
C SER A 140 -18.44 -5.00 -4.57
N TYR A 141 -18.52 -5.49 -3.33
CA TYR A 141 -19.65 -5.26 -2.41
C TYR A 141 -19.34 -4.23 -1.31
N ARG A 142 -18.08 -3.74 -1.27
CA ARG A 142 -17.55 -2.92 -0.18
C ARG A 142 -18.04 -1.48 -0.26
N SER A 143 -17.82 -0.85 -1.40
CA SER A 143 -18.09 0.58 -1.62
C SER A 143 -19.33 0.79 -2.48
N THR A 144 -19.85 2.02 -2.49
CA THR A 144 -20.95 2.37 -3.40
C THR A 144 -20.51 2.26 -4.86
N ARG A 145 -21.48 2.02 -5.74
CA ARG A 145 -21.27 1.93 -7.18
C ARG A 145 -20.49 3.14 -7.71
N GLU A 146 -20.85 4.34 -7.27
CA GLU A 146 -20.23 5.59 -7.69
C GLU A 146 -18.75 5.69 -7.28
N ILE A 147 -18.39 5.23 -6.07
CA ILE A 147 -16.98 5.18 -5.62
C ILE A 147 -16.20 4.13 -6.43
N VAL A 148 -16.80 2.97 -6.69
CA VAL A 148 -16.17 1.91 -7.49
C VAL A 148 -15.97 2.36 -8.93
N GLU A 149 -16.95 3.01 -9.56
CA GLU A 149 -16.83 3.55 -10.92
C GLU A 149 -15.74 4.64 -11.00
N PHE A 150 -15.72 5.56 -10.04
CA PHE A 150 -14.66 6.55 -9.90
C PHE A 150 -13.28 5.91 -9.77
N THR A 151 -13.09 5.01 -8.81
CA THR A 151 -11.78 4.40 -8.55
C THR A 151 -11.33 3.45 -9.65
N LYS A 152 -12.26 2.76 -10.32
CA LYS A 152 -11.97 1.94 -11.50
C LYS A 152 -11.34 2.76 -12.62
N SER A 153 -11.82 3.98 -12.85
CA SER A 153 -11.27 4.88 -13.88
C SER A 153 -9.84 5.36 -13.58
N LEU A 154 -9.40 5.25 -12.31
CA LEU A 154 -8.02 5.56 -11.94
C LEU A 154 -7.03 4.50 -12.44
N LEU A 155 -7.46 3.26 -12.70
CA LEU A 155 -6.60 2.17 -13.13
C LEU A 155 -6.73 1.93 -14.64
N PRO A 156 -5.62 1.69 -15.37
CA PRO A 156 -5.65 1.50 -16.82
C PRO A 156 -6.36 0.21 -17.28
N SER A 157 -6.54 -0.78 -16.41
CA SER A 157 -7.04 -2.12 -16.77
C SER A 157 -7.92 -2.78 -15.70
N GLY A 158 -8.78 -2.00 -15.04
CA GLY A 158 -9.68 -2.53 -14.01
C GLY A 158 -10.85 -3.34 -14.57
N GLU A 159 -10.99 -4.61 -14.19
CA GLU A 159 -12.17 -5.45 -14.47
C GLU A 159 -13.24 -5.39 -13.38
N ILE A 160 -13.05 -4.54 -12.35
CA ILE A 160 -13.95 -4.47 -11.20
C ILE A 160 -15.37 -4.07 -11.65
N VAL A 161 -16.36 -4.84 -11.20
CA VAL A 161 -17.78 -4.61 -11.44
C VAL A 161 -18.40 -4.17 -10.12
N PRO A 162 -19.03 -2.98 -10.06
CA PRO A 162 -19.72 -2.54 -8.88
C PRO A 162 -20.94 -3.43 -8.58
N PHE A 163 -21.22 -3.66 -7.30
CA PHE A 163 -22.53 -4.16 -6.88
C PHE A 163 -23.56 -3.02 -6.88
N GLU A 164 -24.85 -3.36 -7.03
CA GLU A 164 -25.96 -2.39 -7.12
C GLU A 164 -26.31 -1.75 -5.77
N ARG A 165 -25.34 -1.07 -5.16
CA ARG A 165 -25.54 -0.20 -4.00
C ARG A 165 -25.20 1.23 -4.41
N SER A 166 -26.23 2.03 -4.66
CA SER A 166 -26.04 3.45 -5.00
C SER A 166 -25.78 4.29 -3.74
N GLY A 167 -24.95 5.32 -3.90
CA GLY A 167 -24.69 6.36 -2.93
C GLY A 167 -24.43 7.71 -3.62
N ARG A 168 -23.83 8.65 -2.90
CA ARG A 168 -23.40 9.91 -3.50
C ARG A 168 -22.14 9.70 -4.34
N LYS A 169 -22.00 10.49 -5.40
CA LYS A 169 -20.76 10.56 -6.15
C LYS A 169 -19.63 11.14 -5.28
N PRO A 170 -18.37 10.76 -5.54
CA PRO A 170 -17.23 11.43 -4.93
C PRO A 170 -17.30 12.95 -5.14
N TYR A 171 -16.99 13.72 -4.10
CA TYR A 171 -17.05 15.18 -4.14
C TYR A 171 -15.64 15.78 -4.22
N LEU A 172 -15.42 16.65 -5.21
CA LEU A 172 -14.14 17.33 -5.43
C LEU A 172 -14.24 18.81 -5.06
N SER A 173 -13.32 19.26 -4.21
CA SER A 173 -13.24 20.65 -3.74
C SER A 173 -11.87 21.26 -3.99
N LYS A 174 -11.83 22.40 -4.71
CA LYS A 174 -10.61 23.18 -4.93
C LYS A 174 -10.64 24.40 -4.02
N ALA A 175 -9.77 24.41 -3.02
CA ALA A 175 -9.64 25.52 -2.08
C ALA A 175 -8.61 26.54 -2.60
N GLY A 176 -8.86 27.83 -2.40
CA GLY A 176 -7.92 28.89 -2.80
C GLY A 176 -6.68 29.02 -1.90
N SER A 177 -6.64 28.36 -0.75
CA SER A 177 -5.51 28.34 0.18
C SER A 177 -5.59 27.13 1.12
N GLY A 178 -4.47 26.82 1.79
CA GLY A 178 -4.44 25.78 2.83
C GLY A 178 -5.42 26.04 3.97
N GLU A 179 -5.56 27.29 4.42
CA GLU A 179 -6.53 27.67 5.45
C GLU A 179 -7.98 27.41 5.03
N LYS A 180 -8.35 27.76 3.79
CA LYS A 180 -9.68 27.49 3.24
C LYS A 180 -9.95 25.99 3.11
N ARG A 181 -8.93 25.22 2.72
CA ARG A 181 -9.03 23.75 2.67
C ARG A 181 -9.31 23.18 4.06
N THR A 182 -8.54 23.61 5.07
CA THR A 182 -8.74 23.17 6.45
C THR A 182 -10.14 23.50 6.96
N ALA A 183 -10.62 24.72 6.72
CA ALA A 183 -11.98 25.13 7.08
C ALA A 183 -13.04 24.25 6.41
N GLN A 184 -12.90 23.98 5.12
CA GLN A 184 -13.83 23.11 4.38
C GLN A 184 -13.81 21.66 4.92
N ILE A 185 -12.62 21.10 5.18
CA ILE A 185 -12.49 19.76 5.77
C ILE A 185 -13.19 19.71 7.14
N ILE A 186 -13.07 20.73 7.98
CA ILE A 186 -13.74 20.77 9.29
C ILE A 186 -15.26 20.77 9.13
N GLU A 187 -15.80 21.58 8.22
CA GLU A 187 -17.22 21.62 7.91
C GLU A 187 -17.72 20.25 7.42
N ASP A 188 -17.00 19.64 6.49
CA ASP A 188 -17.36 18.34 5.92
C ASP A 188 -17.25 17.21 6.97
N LEU A 189 -16.25 17.24 7.84
CA LEU A 189 -16.14 16.32 8.97
C LEU A 189 -17.34 16.44 9.92
N ALA A 190 -17.81 17.66 10.21
CA ALA A 190 -18.98 17.88 11.05
C ALA A 190 -20.27 17.38 10.35
N ALA A 191 -20.41 17.64 9.05
CA ALA A 191 -21.53 17.16 8.26
C ALA A 191 -21.59 15.63 8.20
N LEU A 192 -20.45 14.96 7.98
CA LEU A 192 -20.36 13.50 7.94
C LEU A 192 -20.70 12.86 9.29
N LYS A 193 -20.30 13.46 10.41
CA LYS A 193 -20.73 13.02 11.74
C LYS A 193 -22.22 13.19 11.95
N ALA A 194 -22.80 14.30 11.47
CA ALA A 194 -24.24 14.53 11.54
C ALA A 194 -25.04 13.55 10.66
N GLU A 195 -24.45 13.05 9.57
CA GLU A 195 -24.99 11.94 8.76
C GLU A 195 -24.91 10.57 9.47
N GLY A 196 -24.22 10.47 10.61
CA GLY A 196 -24.11 9.26 11.42
C GLY A 196 -22.92 8.36 11.07
N PHE A 197 -21.89 8.89 10.39
CA PHE A 197 -20.67 8.14 10.13
C PHE A 197 -19.74 8.15 11.34
N ASP A 198 -19.36 6.96 11.83
CA ASP A 198 -18.53 6.78 13.02
C ASP A 198 -17.05 6.57 12.67
N SER A 199 -16.76 6.07 11.47
CA SER A 199 -15.40 5.79 10.99
C SER A 199 -15.04 6.74 9.85
N ILE A 200 -14.30 7.81 10.15
CA ILE A 200 -13.95 8.86 9.18
C ILE A 200 -12.44 9.05 9.12
N ALA A 201 -11.84 8.92 7.94
CA ALA A 201 -10.41 9.12 7.74
C ALA A 201 -10.11 10.35 6.87
N VAL A 202 -9.21 11.20 7.35
CA VAL A 202 -8.48 12.16 6.53
C VAL A 202 -7.18 11.48 6.09
N ILE A 203 -7.12 11.06 4.83
CA ILE A 203 -5.97 10.35 4.28
C ILE A 203 -5.03 11.35 3.60
N THR A 204 -3.77 11.30 3.98
CA THR A 204 -2.68 12.09 3.38
C THR A 204 -1.72 11.17 2.62
N LYS A 205 -0.93 11.71 1.69
CA LYS A 205 0.08 10.93 0.95
C LYS A 205 1.20 10.46 1.87
N THR A 206 1.70 11.35 2.73
CA THR A 206 2.89 11.09 3.55
C THR A 206 2.62 11.31 5.03
N ALA A 207 3.47 10.73 5.90
CA ALA A 207 3.40 10.94 7.34
C ALA A 207 3.73 12.39 7.76
N ALA A 208 4.55 13.10 6.98
CA ALA A 208 4.81 14.52 7.20
C ALA A 208 3.53 15.33 6.96
N GLU A 209 2.86 15.08 5.83
CA GLU A 209 1.58 15.69 5.50
C GLU A 209 0.48 15.31 6.50
N SER A 210 0.49 14.10 7.08
CA SER A 210 -0.43 13.73 8.15
C SER A 210 -0.27 14.61 9.39
N ARG A 211 0.98 14.92 9.77
CA ARG A 211 1.26 15.80 10.92
C ARG A 211 0.80 17.22 10.64
N GLU A 212 1.13 17.74 9.46
CA GLU A 212 0.70 19.09 9.03
C GLU A 212 -0.84 19.21 8.99
N ALA A 213 -1.52 18.22 8.42
CA ALA A 213 -2.98 18.18 8.38
C ALA A 213 -3.58 18.12 9.80
N TYR A 214 -3.03 17.27 10.66
CA TYR A 214 -3.48 17.14 12.04
C TYR A 214 -3.32 18.45 12.83
N GLU A 215 -2.15 19.10 12.74
CA GLU A 215 -1.88 20.37 13.39
C GLU A 215 -2.81 21.49 12.89
N ALA A 216 -3.02 21.58 11.57
CA ALA A 216 -3.91 22.57 10.99
C ALA A 216 -5.37 22.37 11.43
N LEU A 217 -5.86 21.13 11.40
CA LEU A 217 -7.25 20.79 11.76
C LEU A 217 -7.51 21.00 13.25
N THR A 218 -6.57 20.63 14.12
CA THR A 218 -6.71 20.81 15.57
C THR A 218 -6.64 22.28 15.97
N THR A 219 -5.74 23.06 15.35
CA THR A 219 -5.62 24.51 15.61
C THR A 219 -6.89 25.28 15.26
N GLN A 220 -7.64 24.83 14.25
CA GLN A 220 -8.90 25.45 13.83
C GLN A 220 -10.15 24.87 14.54
N GLY A 221 -9.97 24.02 15.57
CA GLY A 221 -11.05 23.60 16.46
C GLY A 221 -11.57 22.16 16.29
N CYS A 222 -10.87 21.30 15.52
CA CYS A 222 -11.23 19.88 15.43
C CYS A 222 -10.64 19.07 16.60
N GLU A 223 -11.27 19.12 17.77
CA GLU A 223 -10.72 18.56 19.02
C GLU A 223 -10.73 17.03 19.11
N SER A 224 -11.66 16.35 18.41
CA SER A 224 -11.83 14.89 18.47
C SER A 224 -10.99 14.11 17.45
N LEU A 225 -9.96 14.75 16.88
CA LEU A 225 -9.13 14.18 15.81
C LEU A 225 -7.99 13.37 16.40
N ARG A 226 -7.63 12.24 15.78
CA ARG A 226 -6.46 11.44 16.18
C ARG A 226 -5.47 11.28 15.03
N LEU A 227 -4.19 11.50 15.28
CA LEU A 227 -3.14 11.20 14.32
C LEU A 227 -2.71 9.74 14.45
N ILE A 228 -2.76 8.99 13.35
CA ILE A 228 -2.27 7.62 13.27
C ILE A 228 -0.84 7.62 12.74
N THR A 229 0.05 6.98 13.50
CA THR A 229 1.46 6.80 13.17
C THR A 229 1.84 5.32 13.16
N LYS A 230 3.07 5.00 12.76
CA LYS A 230 3.57 3.61 12.73
C LYS A 230 3.58 2.95 14.12
N GLU A 231 3.62 3.76 15.18
CA GLU A 231 3.64 3.34 16.57
C GLU A 231 2.22 3.11 17.13
N THR A 232 1.17 3.45 16.37
CA THR A 232 -0.22 3.31 16.81
C THR A 232 -0.65 1.84 16.70
N LEU A 233 -0.92 1.21 17.85
CA LEU A 233 -1.19 -0.23 17.94
C LEU A 233 -2.64 -0.63 17.62
N THR A 234 -3.59 0.30 17.78
CA THR A 234 -5.02 0.00 17.60
C THR A 234 -5.74 1.11 16.87
N PHE A 235 -6.63 0.72 15.96
CA PHE A 235 -7.55 1.62 15.28
C PHE A 235 -8.84 1.69 16.10
N GLU A 236 -9.04 2.82 16.77
CA GLU A 236 -10.32 3.12 17.41
C GLU A 236 -11.25 3.82 16.42
N LYS A 237 -12.56 3.60 16.59
CA LYS A 237 -13.58 4.34 15.83
C LYS A 237 -13.49 5.83 16.13
N GLY A 238 -13.75 6.66 15.14
CA GLY A 238 -13.73 8.11 15.24
C GLY A 238 -13.17 8.79 14.00
N THR A 239 -12.77 10.05 14.16
CA THR A 239 -12.12 10.83 13.11
C THR A 239 -10.61 10.78 13.27
N LEU A 240 -9.93 10.37 12.20
CA LEU A 240 -8.50 10.11 12.25
C LEU A 240 -7.77 10.68 11.02
N VAL A 241 -6.53 11.11 11.21
CA VAL A 241 -5.61 11.53 10.15
C VAL A 241 -4.56 10.44 10.00
N ILE A 242 -4.39 9.95 8.78
CA ILE A 242 -3.56 8.78 8.52
C ILE A 242 -2.85 8.88 7.16
N PRO A 243 -1.57 8.50 7.07
CA PRO A 243 -0.91 8.41 5.77
C PRO A 243 -1.42 7.20 4.98
N ALA A 244 -1.51 7.32 3.66
CA ALA A 244 -2.12 6.33 2.77
C ALA A 244 -1.58 4.91 2.93
N TYR A 245 -0.27 4.76 3.21
CA TYR A 245 0.35 3.44 3.41
C TYR A 245 -0.09 2.74 4.71
N LEU A 246 -0.52 3.47 5.74
CA LEU A 246 -1.09 2.91 6.98
C LEU A 246 -2.60 2.67 6.88
N ALA A 247 -3.27 3.29 5.91
CA ALA A 247 -4.70 3.07 5.67
C ALA A 247 -4.97 1.75 4.93
N LYS A 248 -3.94 1.10 4.39
CA LYS A 248 -4.07 -0.20 3.73
C LYS A 248 -4.56 -1.25 4.73
N GLY A 249 -5.52 -2.08 4.30
CA GLY A 249 -6.16 -3.08 5.15
C GLY A 249 -7.20 -2.53 6.13
N VAL A 250 -7.39 -1.20 6.22
CA VAL A 250 -8.42 -0.56 7.04
C VAL A 250 -9.49 0.05 6.14
N GLU A 251 -10.73 0.11 6.60
CA GLU A 251 -11.88 0.63 5.86
C GLU A 251 -12.61 1.69 6.71
N PHE A 252 -13.13 2.71 6.04
CA PHE A 252 -13.81 3.84 6.67
C PHE A 252 -15.16 4.10 6.00
N ASP A 253 -16.15 4.51 6.80
CA ASP A 253 -17.45 4.91 6.28
C ASP A 253 -17.29 6.10 5.32
N ALA A 254 -16.44 7.05 5.70
CA ALA A 254 -16.11 8.22 4.91
C ALA A 254 -14.60 8.46 4.85
N VAL A 255 -14.12 8.89 3.68
CA VAL A 255 -12.72 9.25 3.46
C VAL A 255 -12.63 10.63 2.83
N LEU A 256 -11.70 11.44 3.37
CA LEU A 256 -11.32 12.75 2.87
C LEU A 256 -9.85 12.67 2.42
N ILE A 257 -9.58 12.82 1.12
CA ILE A 257 -8.21 12.89 0.59
C ILE A 257 -7.70 14.33 0.76
N TYR A 258 -6.73 14.52 1.66
CA TYR A 258 -6.29 15.84 2.10
C TYR A 258 -5.70 16.71 0.98
N ASP A 259 -4.88 16.15 0.10
CA ASP A 259 -4.43 16.85 -1.10
C ASP A 259 -4.31 15.90 -2.30
N ALA A 260 -5.19 16.07 -3.28
CA ALA A 260 -5.19 15.38 -4.56
C ALA A 260 -4.60 16.25 -5.69
N SER A 261 -3.73 17.21 -5.34
CA SER A 261 -3.04 18.05 -6.30
C SER A 261 -2.04 17.28 -7.17
N SER A 262 -1.64 17.87 -8.29
CA SER A 262 -0.48 17.44 -9.07
C SER A 262 0.84 17.65 -8.32
N GLN A 263 0.90 18.49 -7.28
CA GLN A 263 2.09 18.61 -6.43
C GLN A 263 2.22 17.38 -5.52
N ALA A 264 1.09 16.91 -4.97
CA ALA A 264 1.02 15.70 -4.18
C ALA A 264 1.19 14.45 -5.04
N TYR A 265 0.48 14.33 -6.17
CA TYR A 265 0.50 13.14 -7.03
C TYR A 265 0.88 13.51 -8.47
N ASN A 266 2.15 13.35 -8.85
CA ASN A 266 2.66 13.68 -10.20
C ASN A 266 3.25 12.51 -10.97
N ARG A 267 3.53 11.37 -10.32
CA ARG A 267 4.18 10.23 -10.97
C ARG A 267 3.20 9.10 -11.15
N GLU A 268 3.29 8.41 -12.27
CA GLU A 268 2.49 7.22 -12.56
C GLU A 268 2.65 6.13 -11.47
N SER A 269 3.84 6.02 -10.86
CA SER A 269 4.09 5.11 -9.74
C SER A 269 3.22 5.39 -8.50
N GLU A 270 2.65 6.59 -8.39
CA GLU A 270 1.80 7.00 -7.26
C GLU A 270 0.31 6.72 -7.52
N ARG A 271 -0.07 6.32 -8.73
CA ARG A 271 -1.46 6.01 -9.11
C ARG A 271 -2.07 4.95 -8.23
N LYS A 272 -1.33 3.87 -7.94
CA LYS A 272 -1.80 2.79 -7.07
C LYS A 272 -1.96 3.24 -5.61
N LEU A 273 -1.09 4.14 -5.14
CA LEU A 273 -1.23 4.74 -3.81
C LEU A 273 -2.51 5.58 -3.73
N PHE A 274 -2.75 6.42 -4.74
CA PHE A 274 -3.95 7.24 -4.84
C PHE A 274 -5.23 6.40 -4.94
N TYR A 275 -5.22 5.36 -5.78
CA TYR A 275 -6.29 4.36 -5.87
C TYR A 275 -6.54 3.67 -4.53
N THR A 276 -5.48 3.23 -3.84
CA THR A 276 -5.59 2.58 -2.53
C THR A 276 -6.23 3.51 -1.50
N ALA A 277 -5.82 4.78 -1.47
CA ALA A 277 -6.41 5.79 -0.58
C ALA A 277 -7.91 6.00 -0.87
N CYS A 278 -8.30 6.14 -2.13
CA CYS A 278 -9.70 6.34 -2.51
C CYS A 278 -10.58 5.10 -2.21
N THR A 279 -10.05 3.88 -2.39
CA THR A 279 -10.79 2.63 -2.14
C THR A 279 -10.99 2.31 -0.66
N ARG A 280 -10.43 3.10 0.27
CA ARG A 280 -10.72 2.94 1.70
C ARG A 280 -12.13 3.45 2.06
N ALA A 281 -12.77 4.19 1.16
CA ALA A 281 -14.09 4.76 1.36
C ALA A 281 -15.22 3.76 1.08
N MET A 282 -16.11 3.57 2.05
CA MET A 282 -17.30 2.73 1.87
C MET A 282 -18.52 3.51 1.39
N HIS A 283 -18.77 4.73 1.91
CA HIS A 283 -20.04 5.47 1.70
C HIS A 283 -19.87 6.91 1.22
N ARG A 284 -18.78 7.57 1.60
CA ARG A 284 -18.48 8.95 1.19
C ARG A 284 -17.00 9.08 0.84
N LEU A 285 -16.72 9.69 -0.29
CA LEU A 285 -15.38 10.02 -0.72
C LEU A 285 -15.32 11.50 -1.09
N LEU A 286 -14.46 12.26 -0.42
CA LEU A 286 -14.24 13.67 -0.68
C LEU A 286 -12.75 13.88 -0.98
N LEU A 287 -12.45 14.73 -1.96
CA LEU A 287 -11.08 15.03 -2.36
C LEU A 287 -10.88 16.54 -2.37
N TYR A 288 -9.75 16.97 -1.81
CA TYR A 288 -9.40 18.39 -1.73
C TYR A 288 -8.13 18.66 -2.51
N THR A 289 -8.00 19.89 -3.01
CA THR A 289 -6.73 20.40 -3.52
C THR A 289 -6.63 21.90 -3.31
N THR A 290 -5.40 22.42 -3.20
CA THR A 290 -5.14 23.87 -3.24
C THR A 290 -4.56 24.34 -4.58
N GLY A 291 -4.32 23.42 -5.51
CA GLY A 291 -3.67 23.69 -6.78
C GLY A 291 -4.38 23.02 -7.94
N GLU A 292 -3.62 22.64 -8.95
CA GLU A 292 -4.15 21.84 -10.05
C GLU A 292 -4.36 20.39 -9.61
N TRP A 293 -5.46 19.78 -10.06
CA TRP A 293 -5.73 18.38 -9.80
C TRP A 293 -4.63 17.49 -10.37
N THR A 294 -4.38 16.34 -9.74
CA THR A 294 -3.50 15.32 -10.30
C THR A 294 -3.95 14.88 -11.71
N LEU A 295 -3.00 14.46 -12.54
CA LEU A 295 -3.27 13.95 -13.89
C LEU A 295 -4.30 12.81 -13.91
N PHE A 296 -4.41 12.05 -12.81
CA PHE A 296 -5.38 10.96 -12.67
C PHE A 296 -6.83 11.43 -12.63
N ILE A 297 -7.07 12.63 -12.09
CA ILE A 297 -8.40 13.27 -12.03
C ILE A 297 -8.65 14.06 -13.31
N GLN A 298 -7.64 14.74 -13.85
CA GLN A 298 -7.80 15.52 -15.09
C GLN A 298 -8.20 14.67 -16.30
N ALA A 299 -7.74 13.42 -16.35
CA ALA A 299 -8.09 12.47 -17.39
C ALA A 299 -9.46 11.78 -17.17
N MET A 300 -10.14 12.06 -16.06
CA MET A 300 -11.36 11.36 -15.66
C MET A 300 -12.62 12.02 -16.24
N ASP A 301 -13.61 11.21 -16.59
CA ASP A 301 -14.93 11.67 -17.00
C ASP A 301 -15.63 12.43 -15.85
N MET A 302 -16.07 13.66 -16.12
CA MET A 302 -16.76 14.52 -15.16
C MET A 302 -18.07 13.92 -14.62
N SER A 303 -18.65 12.95 -15.31
CA SER A 303 -19.85 12.24 -14.84
C SER A 303 -19.58 11.36 -13.61
N LEU A 304 -18.32 11.05 -13.29
CA LEU A 304 -17.94 10.15 -12.20
C LEU A 304 -17.84 10.84 -10.83
N TYR A 305 -17.93 12.16 -10.77
CA TYR A 305 -17.82 12.91 -9.53
C TYR A 305 -18.72 14.14 -9.55
N GLU A 306 -18.87 14.77 -8.39
CA GLU A 306 -19.57 16.04 -8.19
C GLU A 306 -18.61 17.07 -7.62
N GLY A 307 -18.92 18.34 -7.82
CA GLY A 307 -18.11 19.44 -7.28
C GLY A 307 -17.06 19.96 -8.26
N PHE A 308 -17.01 21.28 -8.30
CA PHE A 308 -15.93 22.17 -8.73
C PHE A 308 -16.40 23.54 -8.25
N GLY A 309 -15.77 24.11 -7.23
CA GLY A 309 -16.02 25.49 -6.79
C GLY A 309 -14.66 26.16 -6.55
N CYS A 310 -14.40 27.40 -6.95
CA CYS A 310 -15.15 28.36 -7.78
C CYS A 310 -14.36 28.66 -9.05
#